data_AF-Q4U8Z5-F1
#
_entry.id   AF-Q4U8Z5-F1
#
_cell.length_a   1.000
_cell.length_b   1.000
_cell.length_c   1.000
_cell.angle_alpha   90.00
_cell.angle_beta   90.00
_cell.angle_gamma   90.00
#
_symmetry.space_group_name_H-M   'P 1'
#
loop_
_entity.id
_entity.type
_entity.pdbx_description
1 polymer ?
#
loop_
_entity_poly.entity_id
_entity_poly.type
_entity_poly.pdbx_seq_one_letter_code
_entity_poly.pdbx_strand_id
1 'polypeptide(L)'
;MNRDNRFCGWIDVDLSEEGEKQARDAAELMRPYNFRFGHVYTSILKRSLNTAQIVLETLNHPEVEITRTWRLNERHYGALQGLDKEETAKKFGEAMVKVWRRSYDIRPPPVEESSEHYPANNPVFDVVPREFLPNGESLKLTLERVMPFWESEIVPELRKGKPVLVAGMYIRSYFILAHGNSLRGLIKMLDKMTEAEIMEFNLPTCVPVVYELNEDLSVKSKKYLLDEESLKVSYTLSTHHNQQQLNMIIGQDASRKQRNQKRIKRSKCLICF
;
A
#
# COMPACT_ATOMS: atom_id res chain seq x y z
N MET A 1 -9.43 5.53 13.35
CA MET A 1 -10.00 5.80 12.01
C MET A 1 -10.33 4.57 11.16
N ASN A 2 -9.46 3.57 10.96
CA ASN A 2 -9.94 2.29 10.38
C ASN A 2 -11.00 1.63 11.28
N ARG A 3 -10.91 1.87 12.60
CA ARG A 3 -11.89 1.48 13.62
C ARG A 3 -13.23 2.22 13.54
N ASP A 4 -13.29 3.39 12.89
CA ASP A 4 -14.45 4.29 12.92
C ASP A 4 -15.28 4.22 11.62
N ASN A 5 -15.00 3.24 10.75
CA ASN A 5 -15.68 3.02 9.48
C ASN A 5 -15.78 4.25 8.54
N ARG A 6 -14.87 5.23 8.67
CA ARG A 6 -14.87 6.47 7.89
C ARG A 6 -14.03 6.40 6.61
N PHE A 7 -14.36 7.24 5.62
CA PHE A 7 -13.48 7.49 4.48
C PHE A 7 -12.31 8.39 4.90
N CYS A 8 -11.09 7.88 4.84
CA CYS A 8 -9.92 8.64 5.25
C CYS A 8 -9.31 9.43 4.09
N GLY A 9 -8.90 8.75 3.01
CA GLY A 9 -8.26 9.41 1.86
C GLY A 9 -7.00 10.14 2.28
N TRP A 10 -6.94 11.45 2.01
CA TRP A 10 -5.81 12.30 2.41
C TRP A 10 -5.91 12.84 3.83
N ILE A 11 -6.92 12.47 4.63
CA ILE A 11 -6.90 12.81 6.06
C ILE A 11 -5.65 12.15 6.69
N ASP A 12 -4.82 12.97 7.35
CA ASP A 12 -3.52 12.56 7.90
C ASP A 12 -3.65 12.00 9.32
N VAL A 13 -4.05 10.73 9.36
CA VAL A 13 -4.38 10.01 10.59
C VAL A 13 -3.22 9.14 11.03
N ASP A 14 -3.10 8.96 12.34
CA ASP A 14 -2.14 8.02 12.90
C ASP A 14 -2.61 6.56 12.78
N LEU A 15 -1.68 5.63 13.00
CA LEU A 15 -2.00 4.22 13.18
C LEU A 15 -2.81 4.02 14.47
N SER A 16 -3.70 3.03 14.45
CA SER A 16 -4.21 2.46 15.70
C SER A 16 -3.21 1.46 16.26
N GLU A 17 -3.32 1.10 17.54
CA GLU A 17 -2.56 0.00 18.16
C GLU A 17 -2.58 -1.28 17.31
N GLU A 18 -3.75 -1.60 16.74
CA GLU A 18 -3.89 -2.73 15.83
C GLU A 18 -3.10 -2.57 14.53
N GLY A 19 -3.03 -1.36 13.98
CA GLY A 19 -2.27 -1.08 12.78
C GLY A 19 -0.75 -1.18 13.03
N GLU A 20 -0.29 -0.77 14.21
CA GLU A 20 1.08 -1.00 14.63
C GLU A 20 1.41 -2.49 14.77
N LYS A 21 0.50 -3.26 15.37
CA LYS A 21 0.64 -4.72 15.47
C LYS A 21 0.72 -5.36 14.08
N GLN A 22 -0.17 -4.98 13.16
CA GLN A 22 -0.14 -5.45 11.77
C GLN A 22 1.19 -5.15 11.07
N ALA A 23 1.77 -3.96 11.31
CA ALA A 23 3.08 -3.60 10.76
C ALA A 23 4.20 -4.52 11.28
N ARG A 24 4.20 -4.85 12.59
CA ARG A 24 5.16 -5.79 13.18
C ARG A 24 4.96 -7.20 12.64
N ASP A 25 3.72 -7.67 12.54
CA ASP A 25 3.42 -8.99 12.00
C ASP A 25 3.85 -9.12 10.53
N ALA A 26 3.67 -8.07 9.71
CA ALA A 26 4.16 -8.02 8.34
C ALA A 26 5.70 -8.13 8.26
N ALA A 27 6.41 -7.47 9.18
CA ALA A 27 7.86 -7.62 9.31
C ALA A 27 8.27 -9.06 9.69
N GLU A 28 7.55 -9.71 10.60
CA GLU A 28 7.78 -11.10 10.96
C GLU A 28 7.54 -12.06 9.78
N LEU A 29 6.56 -11.79 8.90
CA LEU A 29 6.37 -12.55 7.66
C LEU A 29 7.56 -12.42 6.70
N MET A 30 8.26 -11.28 6.72
CA MET A 30 9.44 -11.00 5.89
C MET A 30 10.73 -11.60 6.45
N ARG A 31 10.85 -11.74 7.78
CA ARG A 31 12.09 -12.16 8.47
C ARG A 31 12.71 -13.46 7.92
N PRO A 32 11.97 -14.55 7.64
CA PRO A 32 12.54 -15.80 7.13
C PRO A 32 13.20 -15.69 5.74
N TYR A 33 12.86 -14.63 4.99
CA TYR A 33 13.38 -14.38 3.64
C TYR A 33 14.65 -13.52 3.64
N ASN A 34 15.00 -12.93 4.80
CA ASN A 34 16.24 -12.20 5.03
C ASN A 34 16.51 -11.11 3.98
N PHE A 35 15.47 -10.32 3.65
CA PHE A 35 15.61 -9.20 2.73
C PHE A 35 16.60 -8.16 3.25
N ARG A 36 17.39 -7.55 2.37
CA ARG A 36 18.11 -6.31 2.65
C ARG A 36 17.60 -5.24 1.71
N PHE A 37 16.93 -4.24 2.29
CA PHE A 37 16.37 -3.14 1.52
C PHE A 37 17.48 -2.16 1.13
N GLY A 38 17.56 -1.86 -0.16
CA GLY A 38 18.41 -0.77 -0.63
C GLY A 38 17.74 0.58 -0.41
N HIS A 39 16.41 0.63 -0.49
CA HIS A 39 15.61 1.84 -0.35
C HIS A 39 14.18 1.51 0.07
N VAL A 40 13.54 2.43 0.80
CA VAL A 40 12.11 2.39 1.12
C VAL A 40 11.41 3.61 0.55
N TYR A 41 10.27 3.39 -0.11
CA TYR A 41 9.40 4.47 -0.58
C TYR A 41 8.08 4.43 0.18
N THR A 42 7.62 5.59 0.64
CA THR A 42 6.33 5.70 1.33
C THR A 42 5.61 6.99 0.96
N SER A 43 4.34 7.07 1.33
CA SER A 43 3.56 8.29 1.18
C SER A 43 3.99 9.37 2.18
N ILE A 44 3.48 10.60 2.05
CA ILE A 44 3.70 11.62 3.09
C ILE A 44 2.81 11.44 4.33
N LEU A 45 1.75 10.63 4.25
CA LEU A 45 0.77 10.42 5.32
C LEU A 45 1.36 9.59 6.47
N LYS A 46 1.12 10.04 7.71
CA LYS A 46 1.68 9.50 8.96
C LYS A 46 1.54 8.00 9.07
N ARG A 47 0.33 7.47 8.87
CA ARG A 47 0.08 6.02 8.93
C ARG A 47 1.06 5.19 8.09
N SER A 48 1.37 5.64 6.87
CA SER A 48 2.27 4.93 5.95
C SER A 48 3.74 5.07 6.36
N LEU A 49 4.12 6.25 6.86
CA LEU A 49 5.46 6.50 7.37
C LEU A 49 5.73 5.68 8.65
N ASN A 50 4.79 5.70 9.59
CA ASN A 50 4.89 4.99 10.86
C ASN A 50 4.93 3.47 10.63
N THR A 51 4.14 2.93 9.69
CA THR A 51 4.25 1.51 9.31
C THR A 51 5.65 1.19 8.76
N ALA A 52 6.24 2.07 7.94
CA ALA A 52 7.55 1.83 7.33
C ALA A 52 8.65 1.81 8.40
N GLN A 53 8.58 2.73 9.34
CA GLN A 53 9.51 2.79 10.48
C GLN A 53 9.40 1.54 11.36
N ILE A 54 8.18 1.15 11.76
CA ILE A 54 7.95 -0.06 12.57
C ILE A 54 8.51 -1.31 11.87
N VAL A 55 8.30 -1.43 10.55
CA VAL A 55 8.80 -2.57 9.78
C VAL A 55 10.33 -2.60 9.74
N LEU A 56 10.98 -1.47 9.48
CA LEU A 56 12.44 -1.38 9.45
C LEU A 56 13.08 -1.64 10.81
N GLU A 57 12.50 -1.09 11.87
CA GLU A 57 12.92 -1.36 13.25
C GLU A 57 12.80 -2.86 13.59
N THR A 58 11.66 -3.47 13.25
CA THR A 58 11.40 -4.90 13.53
C THR A 58 12.32 -5.84 12.73
N LEU A 59 12.75 -5.41 11.54
CA LEU A 59 13.73 -6.13 10.72
C LEU A 59 15.19 -5.78 11.05
N ASN A 60 15.41 -4.85 11.98
CA ASN A 60 16.72 -4.33 12.37
C ASN A 60 17.50 -3.72 11.18
N HIS A 61 16.83 -2.84 10.42
CA HIS A 61 17.38 -2.07 9.30
C HIS A 61 17.22 -0.54 9.50
N PRO A 62 17.67 0.04 10.63
CA PRO A 62 17.48 1.46 10.92
C PRO A 62 18.20 2.40 9.93
N GLU A 63 19.19 1.90 9.20
CA GLU A 63 20.03 2.66 8.27
C GLU A 63 19.42 2.87 6.88
N VAL A 64 18.32 2.18 6.56
CA VAL A 64 17.73 2.24 5.22
C VAL A 64 17.04 3.58 5.01
N GLU A 65 17.40 4.25 3.91
CA GLU A 65 16.81 5.54 3.54
C GLU A 65 15.33 5.39 3.17
N ILE A 66 14.53 6.34 3.65
CA ILE A 66 13.09 6.45 3.35
C ILE A 66 12.84 7.70 2.51
N THR A 67 12.39 7.53 1.26
CA THR A 67 11.86 8.64 0.46
C THR A 67 10.34 8.72 0.61
N ARG A 68 9.85 9.91 0.94
CA ARG A 68 8.42 10.22 1.09
C ARG A 68 7.93 11.00 -0.12
N THR A 69 6.74 10.66 -0.63
CA THR A 69 6.13 11.41 -1.74
C THR A 69 4.62 11.43 -1.65
N TRP A 70 4.00 12.57 -1.97
CA TRP A 70 2.54 12.68 -2.09
C TRP A 70 1.99 11.83 -3.22
N ARG A 71 2.83 11.50 -4.21
CA ARG A 71 2.44 10.65 -5.35
C ARG A 71 2.07 9.23 -4.90
N LEU A 72 2.51 8.79 -3.72
CA LEU A 72 2.13 7.51 -3.11
C LEU A 72 0.99 7.65 -2.08
N ASN A 73 0.37 8.82 -1.91
CA ASN A 73 -0.80 8.97 -1.03
C ASN A 73 -1.96 8.09 -1.47
N GLU A 74 -2.85 7.77 -0.53
CA GLU A 74 -4.14 7.13 -0.81
C GLU A 74 -4.95 7.93 -1.85
N ARG A 75 -5.92 7.30 -2.49
CA ARG A 75 -6.92 7.99 -3.31
C ARG A 75 -7.64 9.08 -2.50
N HIS A 76 -7.69 10.30 -3.03
CA HIS A 76 -8.48 11.38 -2.44
C HIS A 76 -9.98 11.10 -2.59
N TYR A 77 -10.71 10.97 -1.47
CA TYR A 77 -12.14 10.61 -1.49
C TYR A 77 -13.07 11.81 -1.67
N GLY A 78 -12.53 13.00 -1.94
CA GLY A 78 -13.31 14.21 -2.20
C GLY A 78 -14.18 14.58 -1.01
N ALA A 79 -15.42 14.97 -1.26
CA ALA A 79 -16.38 15.34 -0.21
C ALA A 79 -16.80 14.16 0.67
N LEU A 80 -16.40 12.92 0.36
CA LEU A 80 -16.66 11.77 1.21
C LEU A 80 -15.68 11.67 2.39
N GLN A 81 -14.53 12.37 2.34
CA GLN A 81 -13.54 12.34 3.42
C GLN A 81 -14.17 12.75 4.75
N GLY A 82 -13.89 11.98 5.79
CA GLY A 82 -14.44 12.17 7.13
C GLY A 82 -15.81 11.53 7.35
N LEU A 83 -16.58 11.23 6.30
CA LEU A 83 -17.91 10.63 6.43
C LEU A 83 -17.84 9.15 6.81
N ASP A 84 -18.83 8.70 7.59
CA ASP A 84 -19.03 7.28 7.89
C ASP A 84 -19.55 6.52 6.66
N LYS A 85 -19.01 5.33 6.40
CA LYS A 85 -19.34 4.54 5.21
C LYS A 85 -20.76 3.99 5.22
N GLU A 86 -21.28 3.59 6.37
CA GLU A 86 -22.65 3.06 6.50
C GLU A 86 -23.68 4.18 6.36
N GLU A 87 -23.45 5.33 7.01
CA GLU A 87 -24.32 6.50 6.86
C GLU A 87 -24.33 7.00 5.41
N THR A 88 -23.16 7.05 4.78
CA THR A 88 -23.04 7.41 3.36
C THR A 88 -23.80 6.42 2.47
N ALA A 89 -23.72 5.12 2.76
CA ALA A 89 -24.46 4.09 2.01
C ALA A 89 -25.97 4.23 2.19
N LYS A 90 -26.46 4.56 3.40
CA LYS A 90 -27.88 4.85 3.66
C LYS A 90 -28.36 6.09 2.89
N LYS A 91 -27.52 7.12 2.77
CA LYS A 91 -27.88 8.39 2.12
C LYS A 91 -27.82 8.34 0.60
N PHE A 92 -26.79 7.72 0.03
CA PHE A 92 -26.52 7.73 -1.41
C PHE A 92 -26.80 6.38 -2.10
N GLY A 93 -27.09 5.34 -1.34
CA GLY A 93 -27.29 3.98 -1.82
C GLY A 93 -25.99 3.18 -1.88
N GLU A 94 -26.07 1.89 -1.52
CA GLU A 94 -24.92 0.98 -1.51
C GLU A 94 -24.27 0.83 -2.89
N ALA A 95 -25.07 0.80 -3.96
CA ALA A 95 -24.58 0.69 -5.33
C ALA A 95 -23.67 1.88 -5.70
N MET A 96 -24.09 3.11 -5.37
CA MET A 96 -23.30 4.32 -5.66
C MET A 96 -22.03 4.38 -4.81
N VAL A 97 -22.12 4.03 -3.52
CA VAL A 97 -20.93 3.96 -2.65
C VAL A 97 -19.96 2.89 -3.15
N LYS A 98 -20.44 1.74 -3.61
CA LYS A 98 -19.61 0.70 -4.23
C LYS A 98 -18.93 1.21 -5.50
N VAL A 99 -19.65 1.95 -6.34
CA VAL A 99 -19.07 2.62 -7.53
C VAL A 99 -17.95 3.56 -7.12
N TRP A 100 -18.17 4.50 -6.20
CA TRP A 100 -17.11 5.41 -5.74
C TRP A 100 -15.93 4.68 -5.09
N ARG A 101 -16.16 3.54 -4.43
CA ARG A 101 -15.10 2.77 -3.79
C ARG A 101 -14.30 1.90 -4.75
N ARG A 102 -14.92 1.38 -5.80
CA ARG A 102 -14.32 0.33 -6.64
C ARG A 102 -14.11 0.71 -8.08
N SER A 103 -14.91 1.63 -8.64
CA SER A 103 -14.77 2.04 -10.04
C SER A 103 -13.35 2.54 -10.32
N TYR A 104 -12.86 2.18 -11.51
CA TYR A 104 -11.56 2.58 -11.99
C TYR A 104 -11.49 4.07 -12.30
N ASP A 105 -12.47 4.61 -13.03
CA ASP A 105 -12.43 5.95 -13.60
C ASP A 105 -13.44 6.94 -12.99
N ILE A 106 -14.45 6.47 -12.27
CA ILE A 106 -15.45 7.33 -11.63
C ILE A 106 -14.88 7.97 -10.35
N ARG A 107 -14.93 9.29 -10.30
CA ARG A 107 -14.53 10.12 -9.15
C ARG A 107 -15.67 10.19 -8.13
N PRO A 108 -15.37 10.31 -6.82
CA PRO A 108 -16.36 10.70 -5.83
C PRO A 108 -16.78 12.17 -6.04
N PRO A 109 -17.85 12.64 -5.36
CA PRO A 109 -18.19 14.06 -5.37
C PRO A 109 -16.99 14.91 -4.94
N PRO A 110 -16.67 16.00 -5.67
CA PRO A 110 -15.52 16.83 -5.36
C PRO A 110 -15.72 17.55 -4.03
N VAL A 111 -14.63 17.76 -3.28
CA VAL A 111 -14.64 18.63 -2.11
C VAL A 111 -14.52 20.10 -2.54
N GLU A 112 -15.25 20.98 -1.85
CA GLU A 112 -15.18 22.43 -2.05
C GLU A 112 -13.85 23.01 -1.55
N GLU A 113 -13.34 24.05 -2.22
CA GLU A 113 -12.06 24.68 -1.84
C GLU A 113 -12.07 25.29 -0.43
N SER A 114 -13.24 25.67 0.10
CA SER A 114 -13.38 26.21 1.46
C SER A 114 -13.42 25.13 2.54
N SER A 115 -13.48 23.84 2.17
CA SER A 115 -13.55 22.74 3.13
C SER A 115 -12.22 22.52 3.83
N GLU A 116 -12.25 22.16 5.12
CA GLU A 116 -11.06 21.69 5.84
C GLU A 116 -10.42 20.43 5.22
N HIS A 117 -11.19 19.68 4.42
CA HIS A 117 -10.73 18.48 3.72
C HIS A 117 -10.15 18.77 2.33
N TYR A 118 -10.16 20.02 1.89
CA TYR A 118 -9.43 20.42 0.68
C TYR A 118 -7.93 20.51 1.00
N PRO A 119 -7.04 19.79 0.28
CA PRO A 119 -5.63 19.71 0.63
C PRO A 119 -4.91 21.06 0.79
N ALA A 120 -5.31 22.10 0.04
CA ALA A 120 -4.69 23.43 0.13
C ALA A 120 -4.89 24.11 1.50
N ASN A 121 -5.86 23.64 2.29
CA ASN A 121 -6.16 24.18 3.62
C ASN A 121 -5.45 23.43 4.74
N ASN A 122 -4.54 22.51 4.41
CA ASN A 122 -3.77 21.73 5.37
C ASN A 122 -2.26 21.82 5.06
N PRO A 123 -1.44 22.40 5.98
CA PRO A 123 0.00 22.62 5.76
C PRO A 123 0.82 21.36 5.45
N VAL A 124 0.33 20.16 5.82
CA VAL A 124 0.99 18.89 5.48
C VAL A 124 1.13 18.74 3.95
N PHE A 125 0.24 19.34 3.17
CA PHE A 125 0.22 19.26 1.71
C PHE A 125 0.88 20.44 1.01
N ASP A 126 1.53 21.37 1.72
CA ASP A 126 2.29 22.49 1.11
C ASP A 126 3.45 22.00 0.22
N VAL A 127 3.90 20.76 0.42
CA VAL A 127 4.90 20.09 -0.42
C VAL A 127 4.35 19.67 -1.79
N VAL A 128 3.03 19.76 -2.00
CA VAL A 128 2.37 19.37 -3.24
C VAL A 128 2.08 20.63 -4.06
N PRO A 129 2.54 20.72 -5.33
CA PRO A 129 2.22 21.86 -6.16
C PRO A 129 0.71 22.01 -6.34
N ARG A 130 0.22 23.26 -6.37
CA ARG A 130 -1.21 23.58 -6.30
C ARG A 130 -2.02 22.92 -7.42
N GLU A 131 -1.45 22.82 -8.62
CA GLU A 131 -2.04 22.17 -9.79
C GLU A 131 -2.26 20.66 -9.62
N PHE A 132 -1.57 20.04 -8.66
CA PHE A 132 -1.70 18.62 -8.35
C PHE A 132 -2.53 18.33 -7.09
N LEU A 133 -3.07 19.37 -6.42
CA LEU A 133 -3.95 19.16 -5.28
C LEU A 133 -5.32 18.64 -5.75
N PRO A 134 -5.72 17.41 -5.38
CA PRO A 134 -6.97 16.86 -5.83
C PRO A 134 -8.15 17.39 -5.01
N ASN A 135 -9.29 17.61 -5.66
CA ASN A 135 -10.58 17.75 -4.99
C ASN A 135 -11.38 16.43 -4.98
N GLY A 136 -10.85 15.36 -5.56
CA GLY A 136 -11.47 14.03 -5.65
C GLY A 136 -10.80 13.21 -6.74
N GLU A 137 -10.42 11.97 -6.42
CA GLU A 137 -9.68 11.10 -7.34
C GLU A 137 -10.48 9.86 -7.69
N SER A 138 -10.30 9.37 -8.92
CA SER A 138 -10.58 7.97 -9.28
C SER A 138 -9.31 7.12 -9.09
N LEU A 139 -9.44 5.79 -9.18
CA LEU A 139 -8.26 4.92 -9.16
C LEU A 139 -7.34 5.20 -10.36
N LYS A 140 -7.91 5.55 -11.52
CA LYS A 140 -7.20 6.01 -12.72
C LYS A 140 -6.34 7.24 -12.44
N LEU A 141 -6.91 8.30 -11.85
CA LEU A 141 -6.15 9.50 -11.49
C LEU A 141 -5.05 9.20 -10.46
N THR A 142 -5.37 8.34 -9.49
CA THR A 142 -4.39 7.89 -8.49
C THR A 142 -3.20 7.24 -9.17
N LEU A 143 -3.43 6.36 -10.16
CA LEU A 143 -2.36 5.76 -10.95
C LEU A 143 -1.62 6.79 -11.80
N GLU A 144 -2.32 7.71 -12.48
CA GLU A 144 -1.70 8.75 -13.32
C GLU A 144 -0.68 9.61 -12.54
N ARG A 145 -0.92 9.91 -11.26
CA ARG A 145 0.07 10.62 -10.44
C ARG A 145 1.19 9.73 -9.87
N VAL A 146 0.95 8.44 -9.71
CA VAL A 146 1.97 7.46 -9.27
C VAL A 146 2.97 7.19 -10.38
N MET A 147 2.52 7.13 -11.64
CA MET A 147 3.35 6.77 -12.80
C MET A 147 4.61 7.63 -12.95
N PRO A 148 4.57 8.97 -12.88
CA PRO A 148 5.78 9.79 -12.96
C PRO A 148 6.81 9.45 -11.87
N PHE A 149 6.38 9.14 -10.65
CA PHE A 149 7.29 8.74 -9.56
C PHE A 149 7.90 7.36 -9.80
N TRP A 150 7.08 6.43 -10.29
CA TRP A 150 7.55 5.11 -10.70
C TRP A 150 8.67 5.23 -11.75
N GLU A 151 8.46 6.04 -12.78
CA GLU A 151 9.40 6.21 -13.88
C GLU A 151 10.65 7.02 -13.52
N SER A 152 10.52 8.07 -12.70
CA SER A 152 11.64 8.97 -12.37
C SER A 152 12.50 8.50 -11.19
N GLU A 153 11.91 7.81 -10.21
CA GLU A 153 12.61 7.42 -8.98
C GLU A 153 12.79 5.89 -8.89
N ILE A 154 11.70 5.14 -8.97
CA ILE A 154 11.73 3.70 -8.67
C ILE A 154 12.41 2.90 -9.78
N VAL A 155 12.10 3.19 -11.06
CA VAL A 155 12.69 2.48 -12.21
C VAL A 155 14.20 2.68 -12.30
N PRO A 156 14.76 3.90 -12.18
CA PRO A 156 16.20 4.09 -12.17
C PRO A 156 16.87 3.34 -11.04
N GLU A 157 16.29 3.37 -9.85
CA GLU A 157 16.78 2.62 -8.68
C GLU A 157 16.79 1.12 -8.94
N LEU A 158 15.68 0.56 -9.42
CA LEU A 158 15.62 -0.84 -9.85
C LEU A 158 16.66 -1.17 -10.93
N ARG A 159 17.10 -0.21 -11.74
CA ARG A 159 18.13 -0.40 -12.78
C ARG A 159 19.57 -0.26 -12.29
N LYS A 160 19.85 0.31 -11.10
CA LYS A 160 21.20 0.57 -10.58
C LYS A 160 22.08 -0.68 -10.34
N GLY A 161 21.59 -1.90 -10.55
CA GLY A 161 22.44 -3.10 -10.68
C GLY A 161 21.82 -4.41 -10.19
N LYS A 162 22.51 -5.53 -10.46
CA LYS A 162 22.09 -6.88 -10.01
C LYS A 162 22.27 -7.01 -8.49
N PRO A 163 21.39 -7.74 -7.78
CA PRO A 163 21.56 -7.98 -6.35
C PRO A 163 22.93 -8.59 -6.06
N VAL A 164 23.72 -7.96 -5.20
CA VAL A 164 25.03 -8.50 -4.79
C VAL A 164 24.78 -9.50 -3.66
N LEU A 165 25.34 -10.70 -3.79
CA LEU A 165 25.32 -11.69 -2.71
C LEU A 165 26.52 -11.44 -1.80
N VAL A 166 26.30 -10.94 -0.59
CA VAL A 166 27.34 -10.83 0.44
C VAL A 166 26.92 -11.72 1.61
N ALA A 167 27.80 -12.64 2.03
CA ALA A 167 27.56 -13.56 3.13
C ALA A 167 26.22 -14.35 3.03
N GLY A 168 25.79 -14.72 1.82
CA GLY A 168 24.53 -15.45 1.61
C GLY A 168 23.27 -14.58 1.66
N MET A 169 23.41 -13.25 1.67
CA MET A 169 22.31 -12.28 1.70
C MET A 169 22.25 -11.51 0.38
N TYR A 170 21.05 -11.39 -0.19
CA TYR A 170 20.84 -10.62 -1.41
C TYR A 170 20.67 -9.15 -1.06
N ILE A 171 21.53 -8.30 -1.61
CA ILE A 171 21.52 -6.85 -1.41
C ILE A 171 20.69 -6.18 -2.52
N ARG A 172 19.85 -5.19 -2.17
CA ARG A 172 18.97 -4.36 -3.04
C ARG A 172 17.58 -4.93 -3.38
N SER A 173 16.85 -5.37 -2.37
CA SER A 173 15.38 -5.34 -2.47
C SER A 173 14.88 -3.90 -2.34
N TYR A 174 13.76 -3.58 -2.98
CA TYR A 174 13.09 -2.29 -2.82
C TYR A 174 11.75 -2.51 -2.14
N PHE A 175 11.37 -1.62 -1.24
CA PHE A 175 10.12 -1.73 -0.50
C PHE A 175 9.28 -0.48 -0.69
N ILE A 176 8.08 -0.65 -1.28
CA ILE A 176 7.08 0.40 -1.41
C ILE A 176 6.00 0.13 -0.38
N LEU A 177 5.89 0.99 0.61
CA LEU A 177 4.82 0.93 1.60
C LEU A 177 3.88 2.10 1.35
N ALA A 178 2.64 1.81 0.98
CA ALA A 178 1.69 2.85 0.63
C ALA A 178 0.27 2.44 1.05
N HIS A 179 -0.72 2.96 0.34
CA HIS A 179 -2.14 2.75 0.67
C HIS A 179 -2.82 1.85 -0.35
N GLY A 180 -4.04 1.43 -0.01
CA GLY A 180 -4.81 0.49 -0.79
C GLY A 180 -4.93 0.88 -2.27
N ASN A 181 -5.35 2.10 -2.59
CA ASN A 181 -5.57 2.46 -4.01
C ASN A 181 -4.29 2.84 -4.75
N SER A 182 -3.31 3.45 -4.09
CA SER A 182 -1.99 3.67 -4.70
C SER A 182 -1.31 2.35 -5.08
N LEU A 183 -1.37 1.35 -4.20
CA LEU A 183 -0.82 0.02 -4.45
C LEU A 183 -1.66 -0.77 -5.46
N ARG A 184 -3.00 -0.68 -5.40
CA ARG A 184 -3.87 -1.26 -6.45
C ARG A 184 -3.53 -0.68 -7.83
N GLY A 185 -3.28 0.62 -7.94
CA GLY A 185 -2.82 1.23 -9.18
C GLY A 185 -1.50 0.63 -9.68
N LEU A 186 -0.48 0.54 -8.80
CA LEU A 186 0.80 -0.08 -9.13
C LEU A 186 0.66 -1.56 -9.53
N ILE A 187 -0.13 -2.34 -8.77
CA ILE A 187 -0.39 -3.75 -9.05
C ILE A 187 -1.11 -3.89 -10.40
N LYS A 188 -2.10 -3.03 -10.70
CA LYS A 188 -2.77 -3.02 -12.00
C LYS A 188 -1.76 -2.87 -13.15
N MET A 189 -0.83 -1.93 -13.01
CA MET A 189 0.22 -1.71 -14.01
C MET A 189 1.16 -2.93 -14.11
N LEU A 190 1.69 -3.41 -12.99
CA LEU A 190 2.67 -4.51 -12.94
C LEU A 190 2.08 -5.82 -13.47
N ASP A 191 0.86 -6.14 -13.04
CA ASP A 191 0.14 -7.37 -13.42
C ASP A 191 -0.58 -7.24 -14.77
N LYS A 192 -0.54 -6.05 -15.41
CA LYS A 192 -1.25 -5.73 -16.65
C LYS A 192 -2.75 -6.02 -16.58
N MET A 193 -3.36 -5.76 -15.42
CA MET A 193 -4.78 -5.99 -15.18
C MET A 193 -5.65 -5.05 -16.02
N THR A 194 -6.74 -5.60 -16.53
CA THR A 194 -7.87 -4.87 -17.09
C THR A 194 -8.60 -4.05 -16.03
N GLU A 195 -9.47 -3.14 -16.46
CA GLU A 195 -10.31 -2.36 -15.55
C GLU A 195 -11.28 -3.27 -14.76
N ALA A 196 -11.83 -4.30 -15.41
CA ALA A 196 -12.70 -5.27 -14.75
C ALA A 196 -11.98 -6.05 -13.64
N GLU A 197 -10.76 -6.53 -13.91
CA GLU A 197 -9.97 -7.29 -12.93
C GLU A 197 -9.60 -6.44 -11.71
N ILE A 198 -9.13 -5.20 -11.92
CA ILE A 198 -8.72 -4.36 -10.79
C ILE A 198 -9.91 -3.93 -9.92
N MET A 199 -11.12 -3.80 -10.48
CA MET A 199 -12.32 -3.45 -9.71
C MET A 199 -12.69 -4.53 -8.70
N GLU A 200 -12.48 -5.81 -9.03
CA GLU A 200 -12.75 -6.94 -8.13
C GLU A 200 -11.54 -7.35 -7.27
N PHE A 201 -10.35 -6.86 -7.62
CA PHE A 201 -9.13 -7.13 -6.87
C PHE A 201 -9.13 -6.46 -5.49
N ASN A 202 -8.98 -7.28 -4.44
CA ASN A 202 -8.84 -6.83 -3.06
C ASN A 202 -7.39 -7.03 -2.61
N LEU A 203 -6.75 -5.93 -2.21
CA LEU A 203 -5.42 -5.97 -1.62
C LEU A 203 -5.54 -6.18 -0.10
N PRO A 204 -5.07 -7.30 0.46
CA PRO A 204 -5.07 -7.49 1.90
C PRO A 204 -4.16 -6.48 2.59
N THR A 205 -4.62 -5.92 3.71
CA THR A 205 -3.85 -4.96 4.51
C THR A 205 -2.68 -5.66 5.20
N CYS A 206 -1.48 -5.06 5.15
CA CYS A 206 -0.30 -5.56 5.86
C CYS A 206 0.11 -6.99 5.51
N VAL A 207 -0.18 -7.43 4.28
CA VAL A 207 0.31 -8.71 3.75
C VAL A 207 1.33 -8.44 2.65
N PRO A 208 2.64 -8.61 2.92
CA PRO A 208 3.69 -8.36 1.94
C PRO A 208 3.49 -9.16 0.66
N VAL A 209 3.50 -8.49 -0.49
CA VAL A 209 3.61 -9.11 -1.81
C VAL A 209 5.00 -8.86 -2.37
N VAL A 210 5.64 -9.92 -2.84
CA VAL A 210 6.96 -9.92 -3.44
C VAL A 210 6.82 -10.12 -4.94
N TYR A 211 7.37 -9.17 -5.68
CA TYR A 211 7.53 -9.22 -7.12
C TYR A 211 8.98 -9.55 -7.46
N GLU A 212 9.20 -10.63 -8.18
CA GLU A 212 10.46 -10.85 -8.88
C GLU A 212 10.34 -10.24 -10.27
N LEU A 213 11.29 -9.38 -10.64
CA LEU A 213 11.29 -8.69 -11.93
C LEU A 213 12.41 -9.21 -12.85
N ASN A 214 12.11 -9.26 -14.14
CA ASN A 214 13.09 -9.49 -15.21
C ASN A 214 14.01 -8.25 -15.39
N GLU A 215 15.03 -8.38 -16.26
CA GLU A 215 15.96 -7.27 -16.53
C GLU A 215 15.26 -6.05 -17.17
N ASP A 216 14.22 -6.29 -17.97
CA ASP A 216 13.33 -5.28 -18.57
C ASP A 216 12.26 -4.74 -17.60
N LEU A 217 12.30 -5.17 -16.33
CA LEU A 217 11.34 -4.87 -15.26
C LEU A 217 9.94 -5.47 -15.46
N SER A 218 9.75 -6.39 -16.41
CA SER A 218 8.51 -7.16 -16.48
C SER A 218 8.40 -8.10 -15.28
N VAL A 219 7.17 -8.38 -14.82
CA VAL A 219 6.94 -9.33 -13.72
C VAL A 219 7.33 -10.74 -14.15
N LYS A 220 8.28 -11.35 -13.45
CA LYS A 220 8.69 -12.74 -13.59
C LYS A 220 7.87 -13.66 -12.69
N SER A 221 7.69 -13.25 -11.43
CA SER A 221 6.82 -13.95 -10.49
C SER A 221 6.27 -12.98 -9.44
N LYS A 222 5.14 -13.37 -8.84
CA LYS A 222 4.46 -12.64 -7.77
C LYS A 222 4.11 -13.62 -6.65
N LYS A 223 4.35 -13.25 -5.40
CA LYS A 223 4.04 -14.09 -4.25
C LYS A 223 3.66 -13.26 -3.03
N TYR A 224 2.52 -13.56 -2.41
CA TYR A 224 2.20 -13.07 -1.07
C TYR A 224 2.97 -13.86 -0.01
N LEU A 225 3.46 -13.18 1.02
CA LEU A 225 4.18 -13.80 2.13
C LEU A 225 3.26 -14.38 3.20
N LEU A 226 2.03 -14.71 2.84
CA LEU A 226 1.02 -15.40 3.67
C LEU A 226 0.77 -16.80 3.09
N ASP A 227 0.45 -17.79 3.93
CA ASP A 227 0.05 -19.12 3.45
C ASP A 227 -1.25 -19.05 2.63
N GLU A 228 -1.48 -20.01 1.74
CA GLU A 228 -2.59 -19.93 0.78
C GLU A 228 -3.97 -19.96 1.45
N GLU A 229 -4.15 -20.69 2.54
CA GLU A 229 -5.43 -20.75 3.26
C GLU A 229 -5.69 -19.41 3.95
N SER A 230 -4.70 -18.91 4.67
CA SER A 230 -4.73 -17.59 5.31
C SER A 230 -4.93 -16.47 4.30
N LEU A 231 -4.33 -16.56 3.12
CA LEU A 231 -4.50 -15.59 2.04
C LEU A 231 -5.92 -15.60 1.48
N LYS A 232 -6.50 -16.77 1.22
CA LYS A 232 -7.90 -16.89 0.79
C LYS A 232 -8.85 -16.25 1.80
N VAL A 233 -8.63 -16.51 3.10
CA VAL A 233 -9.43 -15.90 4.15
C VAL A 233 -9.19 -14.39 4.21
N SER A 234 -7.94 -13.92 4.01
CA SER A 234 -7.63 -12.49 4.03
C SER A 234 -8.38 -11.68 2.96
N TYR A 235 -8.59 -12.26 1.77
CA TYR A 235 -9.38 -11.62 0.70
C TYR A 235 -10.85 -11.46 1.12
N THR A 236 -11.43 -12.48 1.74
CA THR A 236 -12.81 -12.45 2.24
C THR A 236 -12.97 -11.47 3.40
N LEU A 237 -12.01 -11.40 4.32
CA LEU A 237 -12.09 -10.47 5.45
C LEU A 237 -11.87 -9.01 5.02
N SER A 238 -11.03 -8.78 4.01
CA SER A 238 -10.80 -7.46 3.42
C SER A 238 -12.06 -6.90 2.72
N THR A 239 -12.96 -7.76 2.25
CA THR A 239 -14.24 -7.34 1.66
C THR A 239 -15.32 -7.05 2.70
N HIS A 240 -15.25 -7.67 3.89
CA HIS A 240 -16.26 -7.59 4.96
C HIS A 240 -15.82 -6.74 6.17
N HIS A 241 -14.72 -5.98 6.05
CA HIS A 241 -14.19 -5.11 7.13
C HIS A 241 -13.90 -5.81 8.47
N ASN A 242 -13.65 -7.12 8.46
CA ASN A 242 -13.44 -7.88 9.69
C ASN A 242 -11.95 -7.97 10.04
N GLN A 243 -11.39 -6.82 10.46
CA GLN A 243 -9.96 -6.62 10.66
C GLN A 243 -9.39 -7.50 11.78
N GLN A 244 -10.11 -7.71 12.87
CA GLN A 244 -9.64 -8.52 14.02
C GLN A 244 -9.33 -9.97 13.62
N GLN A 245 -10.18 -10.58 12.80
CA GLN A 245 -9.98 -11.95 12.34
C GLN A 245 -8.78 -12.05 11.37
N LEU A 246 -8.56 -11.01 10.56
CA LEU A 246 -7.38 -10.94 9.67
C LEU A 246 -6.08 -10.93 10.49
N ASN A 247 -6.07 -10.22 11.63
CA ASN A 247 -4.90 -10.07 12.49
C ASN A 247 -4.50 -11.36 13.19
N MET A 248 -5.50 -12.14 13.63
CA MET A 248 -5.25 -13.46 14.20
C MET A 248 -4.56 -14.38 13.19
N ILE A 249 -5.00 -14.33 11.92
CA ILE A 249 -4.47 -15.15 10.84
C ILE A 249 -3.03 -14.75 10.50
N ILE A 250 -2.78 -13.46 10.29
CA ILE A 250 -1.44 -12.95 9.98
C ILE A 250 -0.47 -13.28 11.13
N GLY A 251 -0.85 -13.03 12.39
CA GLY A 251 -0.01 -13.33 13.55
C GLY A 251 0.27 -14.82 13.74
N GLN A 252 -0.71 -15.68 13.51
CA GLN A 252 -0.52 -17.14 13.56
C GLN A 252 0.46 -17.62 12.48
N ASP A 253 0.34 -17.11 11.27
CA ASP A 253 1.19 -17.55 10.15
C ASP A 253 2.62 -16.97 10.25
N ALA A 254 2.76 -15.74 10.74
CA ALA A 254 4.06 -15.17 11.11
C ALA A 254 4.79 -16.03 12.15
N SER A 255 4.08 -16.43 13.21
CA SER A 255 4.63 -17.32 14.26
C SER A 255 5.03 -18.69 13.72
N ARG A 256 4.27 -19.24 12.75
CA ARG A 256 4.61 -20.52 12.10
C ARG A 256 5.86 -20.41 11.22
N LYS A 257 6.02 -19.30 10.48
CA LYS A 257 7.12 -19.12 9.52
C LYS A 257 8.48 -18.82 10.16
N GLN A 258 8.53 -18.30 11.38
CA GLN A 258 9.79 -18.18 12.14
C GLN A 258 10.55 -19.51 12.26
N ARG A 259 9.86 -20.66 12.14
CA ARG A 259 10.46 -22.00 12.27
C ARG A 259 11.08 -22.55 10.97
N ASN A 260 10.90 -21.91 9.82
CA ASN A 260 11.36 -22.43 8.52
C ASN A 260 12.04 -21.34 7.65
N GLN A 261 13.35 -21.44 7.47
CA GLN A 261 14.13 -20.52 6.63
C GLN A 261 13.88 -20.83 5.14
N LYS A 262 13.32 -19.88 4.38
CA LYS A 262 13.05 -20.04 2.93
C LYS A 262 13.88 -19.03 2.13
N ARG A 263 14.59 -19.50 1.10
CA ARG A 263 15.41 -18.65 0.22
C ARG A 263 14.61 -18.25 -1.03
N ILE A 264 14.53 -16.95 -1.31
CA ILE A 264 14.17 -16.43 -2.65
C ILE A 264 15.44 -16.51 -3.53
N LYS A 265 15.33 -17.00 -4.77
CA LYS A 265 16.48 -17.17 -5.67
C LYS A 265 16.56 -16.00 -6.65
N ARG A 266 17.73 -15.35 -6.72
CA ARG A 266 18.31 -14.67 -7.91
C ARG A 266 17.38 -13.74 -8.73
N SER A 267 16.67 -12.78 -8.12
CA SER A 267 15.88 -11.78 -8.88
C SER A 267 15.84 -10.43 -8.15
N LYS A 268 15.64 -9.32 -8.89
CA LYS A 268 15.29 -8.02 -8.29
C LYS A 268 13.94 -8.18 -7.60
N CYS A 269 13.88 -7.88 -6.31
CA CYS A 269 12.68 -8.04 -5.51
C CYS A 269 12.08 -6.67 -5.19
N LEU A 270 10.86 -6.45 -5.64
CA LEU A 270 10.03 -5.34 -5.18
C LEU A 270 9.02 -5.90 -4.17
N ILE A 271 9.02 -5.34 -2.97
CA ILE A 271 8.02 -5.66 -1.95
C ILE A 271 7.04 -4.51 -1.88
N CYS A 272 5.75 -4.81 -1.75
CA CYS A 272 4.76 -3.82 -1.35
C CYS A 272 3.68 -4.42 -0.46
N PHE A 273 3.05 -3.59 0.37
CA PHE A 273 1.79 -3.86 1.07
C PHE A 273 1.24 -2.61 1.75
#